data_AF-T1CFY8-F1
#
_entry.id   AF-T1CFY8-F1
#
_cell.length_a   1.000
_cell.length_b   1.000
_cell.length_c   1.000
_cell.angle_alpha   90.00
_cell.angle_beta   90.00
_cell.angle_gamma   90.00
#
_symmetry.space_group_name_H-M   'P 1'
#
loop_
_entity.id
_entity.type
_entity.pdbx_description
1 polymer ?
#
loop_
_entity_poly.entity_id
_entity_poly.type
_entity_poly.pdbx_seq_one_letter_code
_entity_poly.pdbx_strand_id
1 'polypeptide(L)'
;MALLLPGYGLGKATLLPYALLLAQKGFVSVLVDLPGQGDSGGRHIGYGFLEAGYMKALTRYLYRRDRVCGQLILIGLSYGAAVALDDAALHPRHLTEVVAIAPFARIVPTIARYAQRYVDDAIPARRLLAAIRLAEHTLGYRFSTHDPLRMVPKIRAKVIYVVGANDQLTPLSAVKRLVRQTPNARLVVEPALGHESLITDTELLCSVVASLLDDHTRQPL
;
A
#
# COMPACT_ATOMS: atom_id res chain seq x y z
N MET A 1 7.71 -15.62 2.04
CA MET A 1 6.76 -15.04 3.01
C MET A 1 6.16 -13.77 2.42
N ALA A 2 4.88 -13.49 2.72
CA ALA A 2 4.21 -12.26 2.36
C ALA A 2 3.78 -11.47 3.61
N LEU A 3 3.95 -10.15 3.59
CA LEU A 3 3.45 -9.24 4.62
C LEU A 3 2.34 -8.38 4.00
N LEU A 4 1.17 -8.41 4.61
CA LEU A 4 -0.05 -7.81 4.07
C LEU A 4 -0.45 -6.58 4.89
N LEU A 5 -0.75 -5.49 4.19
CA LEU A 5 -1.08 -4.18 4.77
C LEU A 5 -2.49 -3.72 4.36
N PRO A 6 -3.36 -3.38 5.32
CA PRO A 6 -4.76 -3.05 5.05
C PRO A 6 -4.91 -1.63 4.49
N GLY A 7 -6.11 -1.34 3.97
CA GLY A 7 -6.51 -0.01 3.57
C GLY A 7 -6.81 0.92 4.75
N TYR A 8 -6.99 2.21 4.45
CA TYR A 8 -7.35 3.20 5.47
C TYR A 8 -8.68 2.84 6.14
N GLY A 9 -8.72 2.86 7.47
CA GLY A 9 -9.92 2.52 8.25
C GLY A 9 -10.27 1.03 8.25
N LEU A 10 -9.46 0.17 7.64
CA LEU A 10 -9.60 -1.29 7.67
C LEU A 10 -8.64 -1.89 8.69
N GLY A 11 -8.97 -3.10 9.16
CA GLY A 11 -8.10 -3.89 10.03
C GLY A 11 -7.57 -5.13 9.31
N LYS A 12 -6.52 -5.74 9.85
CA LYS A 12 -5.83 -6.92 9.32
C LYS A 12 -6.79 -8.07 8.95
N ALA A 13 -7.93 -8.20 9.62
CA ALA A 13 -8.93 -9.23 9.33
C ALA A 13 -9.48 -9.15 7.89
N THR A 14 -9.53 -7.96 7.28
CA THR A 14 -9.96 -7.80 5.88
C THR A 14 -8.99 -8.45 4.89
N LEU A 15 -7.78 -8.78 5.33
CA LEU A 15 -6.74 -9.41 4.53
C LEU A 15 -6.78 -10.96 4.60
N LEU A 16 -7.67 -11.55 5.41
CA LEU A 16 -7.77 -13.00 5.58
C LEU A 16 -7.98 -13.76 4.26
N PRO A 17 -8.84 -13.32 3.32
CA PRO A 17 -9.02 -14.03 2.04
C PRO A 17 -7.71 -14.15 1.25
N TYR A 18 -6.90 -13.09 1.24
CA TYR A 18 -5.59 -13.07 0.59
C TYR A 18 -4.62 -14.02 1.27
N ALA A 19 -4.58 -14.01 2.60
CA ALA A 19 -3.69 -14.87 3.36
C ALA A 19 -4.00 -16.36 3.16
N LEU A 20 -5.28 -16.73 3.06
CA LEU A 20 -5.70 -18.11 2.79
C LEU A 20 -5.26 -18.58 1.40
N LEU A 21 -5.40 -17.72 0.38
CA LEU A 21 -5.01 -18.07 -0.99
C LEU A 21 -3.49 -18.13 -1.16
N LEU A 22 -2.76 -17.23 -0.51
CA LEU A 22 -1.30 -17.30 -0.39
C LEU A 22 -0.86 -18.60 0.30
N ALA A 23 -1.56 -19.02 1.36
CA ALA A 23 -1.27 -20.28 2.05
C ALA A 23 -1.48 -21.52 1.16
N GLN A 24 -2.53 -21.52 0.31
CA GLN A 24 -2.74 -22.59 -0.69
C GLN A 24 -1.59 -22.70 -1.70
N LYS A 25 -0.87 -21.60 -1.93
CA LYS A 25 0.31 -21.52 -2.79
C LYS A 25 1.63 -21.72 -2.02
N GLY A 26 1.58 -22.09 -0.75
CA GLY A 26 2.75 -22.36 0.10
C GLY A 26 3.40 -21.13 0.74
N PHE A 27 2.79 -19.96 0.65
CA PHE A 27 3.29 -18.75 1.31
C PHE A 27 2.84 -18.68 2.76
N VAL A 28 3.79 -18.39 3.65
CA VAL A 28 3.47 -17.88 4.99
C VAL A 28 3.08 -16.41 4.87
N SER A 29 1.92 -16.05 5.40
CA SER A 29 1.39 -14.68 5.41
C SER A 29 1.45 -14.07 6.82
N VAL A 30 1.83 -12.80 6.89
CA VAL A 30 1.77 -12.00 8.12
C VAL A 30 0.85 -10.82 7.84
N LEU A 31 -0.26 -10.73 8.59
CA LEU A 31 -1.26 -9.68 8.44
C LEU A 31 -1.06 -8.69 9.58
N VAL A 32 -0.99 -7.40 9.26
CA VAL A 32 -0.49 -6.39 10.21
C VAL A 32 -1.50 -5.29 10.42
N ASP A 33 -1.78 -4.99 11.68
CA ASP A 33 -2.32 -3.70 12.09
C ASP A 33 -1.16 -2.84 12.56
N LEU A 34 -0.80 -1.81 11.78
CA LEU A 34 0.21 -0.85 12.22
C LEU A 34 -0.40 0.10 13.27
N PRO A 35 0.42 0.79 14.09
CA PRO A 35 -0.09 1.76 15.07
C PRO A 35 -1.09 2.76 14.45
N GLY A 36 -2.21 2.96 15.13
CA GLY A 36 -3.33 3.79 14.66
C GLY A 36 -4.26 3.10 13.65
N GLN A 37 -4.13 1.79 13.45
CA GLN A 37 -4.94 0.99 12.51
C GLN A 37 -5.47 -0.28 13.17
N GLY A 38 -6.65 -0.74 12.73
CA GLY A 38 -7.29 -1.96 13.22
C GLY A 38 -7.33 -2.07 14.75
N ASP A 39 -6.83 -3.18 15.28
CA ASP A 39 -6.80 -3.44 16.72
C ASP A 39 -5.54 -2.89 17.42
N SER A 40 -4.62 -2.29 16.66
CA SER A 40 -3.39 -1.74 17.21
C SER A 40 -3.63 -0.39 17.87
N GLY A 41 -3.00 -0.17 19.03
CA GLY A 41 -3.00 1.12 19.71
C GLY A 41 -2.32 2.23 18.89
N GLY A 42 -2.28 3.44 19.45
CA GLY A 42 -1.79 4.62 18.75
C GLY A 42 -2.92 5.57 18.37
N ARG A 43 -2.58 6.83 18.10
CA ARG A 43 -3.56 7.90 17.87
C ARG A 43 -3.50 8.51 16.49
N HIS A 44 -2.47 8.17 15.72
CA HIS A 44 -2.14 8.85 14.47
C HIS A 44 -1.66 7.85 13.43
N ILE A 45 -2.01 8.12 12.18
CA ILE A 45 -1.44 7.51 10.99
C ILE A 45 -0.52 8.53 10.29
N GLY A 46 0.48 8.07 9.57
CA GLY A 46 1.56 8.88 9.02
C GLY A 46 1.65 8.92 7.50
N TYR A 47 0.60 8.49 6.79
CA TYR A 47 0.55 8.41 5.33
C TYR A 47 1.78 7.76 4.67
N GLY A 48 2.40 6.79 5.34
CA GLY A 48 3.62 6.09 4.91
C GLY A 48 4.88 6.50 5.68
N PHE A 49 4.97 7.75 6.13
CA PHE A 49 6.16 8.27 6.82
C PHE A 49 6.39 7.63 8.19
N LEU A 50 5.38 7.64 9.07
CA LEU A 50 5.50 7.02 10.39
C LEU A 50 5.53 5.49 10.26
N GLU A 51 4.70 4.96 9.38
CA GLU A 51 4.56 3.54 9.12
C GLU A 51 5.87 2.89 8.68
N ALA A 52 6.70 3.57 7.89
CA ALA A 52 8.01 3.05 7.49
C ALA A 52 8.90 2.69 8.69
N GLY A 53 8.85 3.46 9.78
CA GLY A 53 9.57 3.14 11.01
C GLY A 53 9.07 1.84 11.66
N TYR A 54 7.75 1.65 11.69
CA TYR A 54 7.11 0.44 12.22
C TYR A 54 7.40 -0.77 11.34
N MET A 55 7.35 -0.61 10.02
CA MET A 55 7.70 -1.65 9.05
C MET A 55 9.15 -2.12 9.22
N LYS A 56 10.10 -1.19 9.37
CA LYS A 56 11.49 -1.52 9.67
C LYS A 56 11.63 -2.37 10.94
N ALA A 57 10.92 -1.98 12.00
CA ALA A 57 10.97 -2.69 13.27
C ALA A 57 10.36 -4.10 13.17
N LEU A 58 9.22 -4.21 12.49
CA LEU A 58 8.53 -5.47 12.24
C LEU A 58 9.38 -6.42 11.40
N THR A 59 9.88 -5.96 10.26
CA THR A 59 10.76 -6.76 9.38
C THR A 59 11.98 -7.25 10.14
N ARG A 60 12.65 -6.38 10.93
CA ARG A 60 13.77 -6.79 11.80
C ARG A 60 13.37 -7.83 12.84
N TYR A 61 12.19 -7.70 13.44
CA TYR A 61 11.67 -8.68 14.39
C TYR A 61 11.45 -10.04 13.74
N LEU A 62 10.84 -10.08 12.55
CA LEU A 62 10.58 -11.31 11.81
C LEU A 62 11.87 -12.03 11.39
N TYR A 63 12.87 -11.29 10.91
CA TYR A 63 14.19 -11.85 10.59
C TYR A 63 14.91 -12.42 11.83
N ARG A 64 14.90 -11.71 12.97
CA ARG A 64 15.55 -12.19 14.21
C ARG A 64 14.91 -13.41 14.84
N ARG A 65 13.68 -13.76 14.44
CA ARG A 65 12.96 -14.93 14.95
C ARG A 65 12.98 -16.10 13.96
N ASP A 66 13.85 -16.03 12.95
CA ASP A 66 13.95 -17.01 11.86
C ASP A 66 12.60 -17.33 11.22
N ARG A 67 11.69 -16.33 11.19
CA ARG A 67 10.38 -16.47 10.57
C ARG A 67 10.44 -16.19 9.07
N VAL A 68 11.45 -15.44 8.63
CA VAL A 68 11.69 -15.12 7.22
C VAL A 68 12.97 -15.83 6.77
N CYS A 69 12.82 -16.85 5.93
CA CYS A 69 13.94 -17.43 5.18
C CYS A 69 14.01 -16.72 3.82
N GLY A 70 14.94 -15.79 3.64
CA GLY A 70 15.15 -15.08 2.37
C GLY A 70 14.49 -13.70 2.29
N GLN A 71 14.04 -13.31 1.09
CA GLN A 71 13.45 -11.99 0.83
C GLN A 71 11.92 -12.01 0.98
N LEU A 72 11.35 -10.85 1.32
CA LEU A 72 9.95 -10.67 1.67
C LEU A 72 9.16 -10.02 0.53
N ILE A 73 7.89 -10.40 0.39
CA ILE A 73 6.93 -9.77 -0.52
C ILE A 73 6.01 -8.87 0.30
N LEU A 74 5.81 -7.63 -0.14
CA LEU A 74 4.78 -6.75 0.41
C LEU A 74 3.54 -6.76 -0.46
N ILE A 75 2.37 -6.87 0.16
CA ILE A 75 1.08 -6.70 -0.51
C ILE A 75 0.30 -5.65 0.27
N GLY A 76 -0.05 -4.55 -0.38
CA GLY A 76 -0.75 -3.45 0.27
C GLY A 76 -2.02 -3.09 -0.48
N LEU A 77 -3.08 -2.78 0.27
CA LEU A 77 -4.35 -2.26 -0.24
C LEU A 77 -4.45 -0.76 0.02
N SER A 78 -4.72 0.04 -1.01
CA SER A 78 -4.97 1.48 -0.93
C SER A 78 -3.92 2.23 -0.08
N TYR A 79 -4.26 2.57 1.16
CA TYR A 79 -3.32 3.13 2.14
C TYR A 79 -2.12 2.23 2.41
N GLY A 80 -2.34 0.94 2.69
CA GLY A 80 -1.30 -0.05 2.88
C GLY A 80 -0.41 -0.22 1.64
N ALA A 81 -0.94 0.03 0.44
CA ALA A 81 -0.14 0.04 -0.79
C ALA A 81 0.86 1.19 -0.79
N ALA A 82 0.46 2.39 -0.38
CA ALA A 82 1.36 3.53 -0.25
C ALA A 82 2.43 3.28 0.83
N VAL A 83 2.05 2.71 1.99
CA VAL A 83 3.00 2.29 3.03
C VAL A 83 4.01 1.29 2.49
N ALA A 84 3.57 0.31 1.69
CA ALA A 84 4.45 -0.68 1.08
C ALA A 84 5.46 -0.06 0.11
N LEU A 85 5.02 0.91 -0.71
CA LEU A 85 5.90 1.64 -1.63
C LEU A 85 6.96 2.45 -0.87
N ASP A 86 6.57 3.10 0.22
CA ASP A 86 7.48 3.89 1.04
C ASP A 86 8.49 3.00 1.78
N ASP A 87 8.05 1.87 2.36
CA ASP A 87 8.95 0.89 2.98
C ASP A 87 9.97 0.36 1.95
N ALA A 88 9.52 0.02 0.75
CA ALA A 88 10.39 -0.46 -0.31
C ALA A 88 11.41 0.58 -0.79
N ALA A 89 11.05 1.86 -0.77
CA ALA A 89 11.94 2.96 -1.13
C ALA A 89 12.98 3.24 -0.03
N LEU A 90 12.58 3.13 1.24
CA LEU A 90 13.43 3.44 2.40
C LEU A 90 14.32 2.26 2.80
N HIS A 91 13.92 1.04 2.46
CA HIS A 91 14.61 -0.18 2.84
C HIS A 91 14.78 -1.13 1.62
N PRO A 92 15.50 -0.70 0.57
CA PRO A 92 15.46 -1.31 -0.76
C PRO A 92 16.16 -2.68 -0.89
N ARG A 93 16.65 -3.27 0.21
CA ARG A 93 17.41 -4.54 0.20
C ARG A 93 16.68 -5.72 0.81
N HIS A 94 15.55 -5.53 1.50
CA HIS A 94 14.85 -6.63 2.17
C HIS A 94 13.66 -7.21 1.37
N LEU A 95 13.35 -6.64 0.20
CA LEU A 95 12.18 -7.00 -0.61
C LEU A 95 12.56 -7.56 -1.98
N THR A 96 11.88 -8.62 -2.41
CA THR A 96 11.84 -9.07 -3.82
C THR A 96 10.83 -8.27 -4.62
N GLU A 97 9.62 -8.14 -4.06
CA GLU A 97 8.45 -7.67 -4.80
C GLU A 97 7.49 -6.90 -3.89
N VAL A 98 6.80 -5.93 -4.50
CA VAL A 98 5.71 -5.17 -3.90
C VAL A 98 4.49 -5.26 -4.81
N VAL A 99 3.37 -5.75 -4.30
CA VAL A 99 2.07 -5.68 -4.95
C VAL A 99 1.28 -4.52 -4.34
N ALA A 100 1.20 -3.42 -5.07
CA ALA A 100 0.53 -2.20 -4.65
C ALA A 100 -0.85 -2.09 -5.33
N ILE A 101 -1.91 -2.37 -4.58
CA ILE A 101 -3.29 -2.38 -5.06
C ILE A 101 -3.96 -1.05 -4.73
N ALA A 102 -4.46 -0.35 -5.75
CA ALA A 102 -5.07 0.97 -5.67
C ALA A 102 -4.24 2.02 -4.88
N PRO A 103 -2.90 2.13 -5.08
CA PRO A 103 -2.09 3.07 -4.32
C PRO A 103 -2.38 4.52 -4.71
N PHE A 104 -2.27 5.44 -3.75
CA PHE A 104 -2.23 6.86 -4.07
C PHE A 104 -0.83 7.31 -4.47
N ALA A 105 -0.76 8.28 -5.40
CA ALA A 105 0.51 8.88 -5.79
C ALA A 105 0.92 10.08 -4.92
N ARG A 106 -0.07 10.78 -4.36
CA ARG A 106 0.12 12.01 -3.57
C ARG A 106 -0.88 12.06 -2.43
N ILE A 107 -0.44 12.46 -1.25
CA ILE A 107 -1.21 12.43 -0.01
C ILE A 107 -2.33 13.47 -0.05
N VAL A 108 -1.99 14.74 -0.25
CA VAL A 108 -2.95 15.86 -0.17
C VAL A 108 -4.12 15.73 -1.16
N PRO A 109 -3.90 15.46 -2.47
CA PRO A 109 -5.01 15.24 -3.39
C PRO A 109 -5.90 14.05 -3.02
N THR A 110 -5.32 12.99 -2.46
CA THR A 110 -6.10 11.82 -2.03
C THR A 110 -6.93 12.13 -0.79
N ILE A 111 -6.39 12.86 0.20
CA ILE A 111 -7.18 13.37 1.34
C ILE A 111 -8.35 14.23 0.83
N ALA A 112 -8.12 15.10 -0.14
CA ALA A 112 -9.16 15.95 -0.70
C ALA A 112 -10.27 15.13 -1.38
N ARG A 113 -9.92 14.15 -2.22
CA ARG A 113 -10.90 13.28 -2.87
C ARG A 113 -11.65 12.40 -1.86
N TYR A 114 -10.95 11.91 -0.84
CA TYR A 114 -11.57 11.15 0.23
C TYR A 114 -12.61 12.00 0.98
N ALA A 115 -12.23 13.22 1.38
CA ALA A 115 -13.12 14.14 2.08
C ALA A 115 -14.36 14.47 1.24
N GLN A 116 -14.18 14.78 -0.04
CA GLN A 116 -15.28 15.06 -0.96
C GLN A 116 -16.22 13.87 -1.15
N ARG A 117 -15.70 12.64 -1.16
CA ARG A 117 -16.49 11.45 -1.46
C ARG A 117 -17.16 10.83 -0.23
N TYR A 118 -16.51 10.93 0.93
CA TYR A 118 -16.90 10.15 2.12
C TYR A 118 -17.20 10.97 3.37
N VAL A 119 -16.84 12.25 3.38
CA VAL A 119 -17.08 13.12 4.54
C VAL A 119 -18.20 14.10 4.21
N ASP A 120 -17.92 15.04 3.32
CA ASP A 120 -18.86 16.08 2.89
C ASP A 120 -18.26 16.77 1.66
N ASP A 121 -19.00 16.77 0.55
CA ASP A 121 -18.58 17.39 -0.72
C ASP A 121 -18.65 18.92 -0.69
N ALA A 122 -19.33 19.50 0.30
CA ALA A 122 -19.44 20.92 0.53
C ALA A 122 -18.35 21.49 1.46
N ILE A 123 -17.38 20.68 1.92
CA ILE A 123 -16.28 21.17 2.77
C ILE A 123 -15.52 22.28 2.04
N PRO A 124 -15.52 23.52 2.59
CA PRO A 124 -14.80 24.61 1.96
C PRO A 124 -13.30 24.31 1.88
N ALA A 125 -12.68 24.54 0.72
CA ALA A 125 -11.26 24.24 0.49
C ALA A 125 -10.32 24.83 1.56
N ARG A 126 -10.66 26.01 2.12
CA ARG A 126 -9.91 26.64 3.22
C ARG A 126 -9.92 25.82 4.52
N ARG A 127 -11.05 25.16 4.84
CA ARG A 127 -11.19 24.32 6.03
C ARG A 127 -10.42 23.01 5.86
N LEU A 128 -10.54 22.39 4.69
CA LEU A 128 -9.75 21.21 4.34
C LEU A 128 -8.25 21.51 4.42
N LEU A 129 -7.80 22.63 3.84
CA LEU A 129 -6.40 23.03 3.90
C LEU A 129 -5.93 23.30 5.34
N ALA A 130 -6.76 23.93 6.16
CA ALA A 130 -6.45 24.15 7.58
C ALA A 130 -6.31 22.82 8.34
N ALA A 131 -7.20 21.86 8.09
CA ALA A 131 -7.14 20.52 8.68
C ALA A 131 -5.86 19.78 8.25
N ILE A 132 -5.51 19.85 6.97
CA ILE A 132 -4.26 19.25 6.45
C ILE A 132 -3.04 19.89 7.13
N ARG A 133 -2.99 21.23 7.27
CA ARG A 133 -1.88 21.91 7.95
C ARG A 133 -1.78 21.53 9.43
N LEU A 134 -2.92 21.37 10.11
CA LEU A 134 -2.96 20.90 11.49
C LEU A 134 -2.45 19.46 11.61
N ALA A 135 -2.81 18.59 10.66
CA ALA A 135 -2.31 17.23 10.61
C ALA A 135 -0.80 17.19 10.36
N GLU A 136 -0.29 17.94 9.38
CA GLU A 136 1.16 18.09 9.13
C GLU A 136 1.92 18.60 10.36
N HIS A 137 1.36 19.59 11.06
CA HIS A 137 1.95 20.12 12.29
C HIS A 137 1.98 19.06 13.40
N THR A 138 0.85 18.37 13.63
CA THR A 138 0.73 17.31 14.64
C THR A 138 1.69 16.15 14.37
N LEU A 139 1.89 15.81 13.09
CA LEU A 139 2.76 14.70 12.69
C LEU A 139 4.22 15.12 12.52
N GLY A 140 4.52 16.42 12.54
CA GLY A 140 5.88 16.95 12.44
C GLY A 140 6.51 16.87 11.05
N TYR A 141 5.72 16.71 9.98
CA TYR A 141 6.25 16.68 8.61
C TYR A 141 5.25 17.20 7.57
N ARG A 142 5.78 17.66 6.43
CA ARG A 142 4.97 18.08 5.29
C ARG A 142 4.60 16.87 4.43
N PHE A 143 3.31 16.66 4.18
CA PHE A 143 2.83 15.54 3.37
C PHE A 143 3.43 15.56 1.96
N SER A 144 3.52 16.74 1.35
CA SER A 144 4.08 16.90 0.00
C SER A 144 5.55 16.47 -0.13
N THR A 145 6.29 16.36 0.98
CA THR A 145 7.69 15.90 0.99
C THR A 145 7.82 14.37 0.99
N HIS A 146 6.73 13.67 1.33
CA HIS A 146 6.65 12.20 1.44
C HIS A 146 5.53 11.63 0.54
N ASP A 147 5.17 12.34 -0.53
CA ASP A 147 4.29 11.76 -1.56
C ASP A 147 4.94 10.47 -2.13
N PRO A 148 4.22 9.34 -2.25
CA PRO A 148 4.78 8.11 -2.84
C PRO A 148 5.43 8.33 -4.20
N LEU A 149 4.93 9.27 -5.00
CA LEU A 149 5.52 9.65 -6.28
C LEU A 149 6.99 10.12 -6.18
N ARG A 150 7.43 10.65 -5.04
CA ARG A 150 8.83 11.03 -4.77
C ARG A 150 9.68 9.86 -4.28
N MET A 151 9.03 8.81 -3.78
CA MET A 151 9.68 7.68 -3.11
C MET A 151 9.95 6.55 -4.09
N VAL A 152 9.01 6.27 -5.00
CA VAL A 152 9.10 5.15 -5.93
C VAL A 152 10.35 5.11 -6.84
N PRO A 153 11.02 6.22 -7.22
CA PRO A 153 12.29 6.15 -7.95
C PRO A 153 13.42 5.46 -7.19
N LYS A 154 13.32 5.32 -5.87
CA LYS A 154 14.34 4.70 -5.01
C LYS A 154 14.13 3.19 -4.84
N ILE A 155 12.99 2.66 -5.30
CA ILE A 155 12.64 1.25 -5.13
C ILE A 155 13.53 0.39 -6.05
N ARG A 156 14.08 -0.69 -5.49
CA ARG A 156 14.86 -1.70 -6.23
C ARG A 156 14.07 -2.98 -6.52
N ALA A 157 13.10 -3.29 -5.67
CA ALA A 157 12.21 -4.43 -5.85
C ALA A 157 11.36 -4.27 -7.11
N LYS A 158 10.87 -5.38 -7.65
CA LYS A 158 9.81 -5.35 -8.66
C LYS A 158 8.54 -4.82 -8.01
N VAL A 159 7.84 -3.90 -8.66
CA VAL A 159 6.57 -3.37 -8.18
C VAL A 159 5.47 -3.68 -9.16
N ILE A 160 4.38 -4.23 -8.67
CA ILE A 160 3.20 -4.51 -9.47
C ILE A 160 2.07 -3.64 -8.96
N TYR A 161 1.62 -2.76 -9.83
CA TYR A 161 0.52 -1.86 -9.58
C TYR A 161 -0.76 -2.48 -10.10
N VAL A 162 -1.79 -2.53 -9.26
CA VAL A 162 -3.14 -2.95 -9.65
C VAL A 162 -4.08 -1.78 -9.42
N VAL A 163 -4.88 -1.42 -10.40
CA VAL A 163 -5.79 -0.26 -10.29
C VAL A 163 -7.04 -0.44 -11.16
N GLY A 164 -8.17 0.05 -10.69
CA GLY A 164 -9.41 0.08 -11.46
C GLY A 164 -9.40 1.24 -12.45
N ALA A 165 -9.87 1.03 -13.68
CA ALA A 165 -9.94 2.10 -14.67
C ALA A 165 -10.91 3.23 -14.26
N ASN A 166 -11.92 2.89 -13.45
CA ASN A 166 -12.94 3.82 -12.95
C ASN A 166 -12.65 4.30 -11.51
N ASP A 167 -11.43 4.08 -11.01
CA ASP A 167 -11.03 4.53 -9.69
C ASP A 167 -11.03 6.07 -9.60
N GLN A 168 -11.87 6.63 -8.74
CA GLN A 168 -11.97 8.08 -8.53
C GLN A 168 -11.19 8.56 -7.31
N LEU A 169 -10.78 7.66 -6.40
CA LEU A 169 -10.02 8.03 -5.20
C LEU A 169 -8.52 8.07 -5.49
N THR A 170 -8.04 7.04 -6.18
CA THR A 170 -6.67 6.88 -6.70
C THR A 170 -6.68 6.66 -8.21
N PRO A 171 -6.91 7.73 -9.01
CA PRO A 171 -7.14 7.59 -10.43
C PRO A 171 -6.03 6.87 -11.18
N LEU A 172 -6.38 6.08 -12.21
CA LEU A 172 -5.44 5.40 -13.10
C LEU A 172 -4.35 6.33 -13.62
N SER A 173 -4.65 7.60 -13.89
CA SER A 173 -3.66 8.60 -14.32
C SER A 173 -2.58 8.85 -13.26
N ALA A 174 -2.93 8.84 -11.97
CA ALA A 174 -2.01 8.97 -10.85
C ALA A 174 -1.16 7.69 -10.69
N VAL A 175 -1.76 6.51 -10.80
CA VAL A 175 -1.03 5.23 -10.75
C VAL A 175 -0.07 5.09 -11.94
N LYS A 176 -0.48 5.48 -13.15
CA LYS A 176 0.42 5.55 -14.32
C LYS A 176 1.62 6.48 -14.10
N ARG A 177 1.48 7.53 -13.28
CA ARG A 177 2.63 8.38 -12.90
C ARG A 177 3.57 7.64 -11.96
N LEU A 178 3.06 6.86 -11.00
CA LEU A 178 3.90 6.00 -10.16
C LEU A 178 4.68 5.02 -11.03
N VAL A 179 3.99 4.24 -11.87
CA VAL A 179 4.60 3.25 -12.78
C VAL A 179 5.74 3.85 -13.59
N ARG A 180 5.56 5.04 -14.19
CA ARG A 180 6.60 5.71 -14.98
C ARG A 180 7.84 6.12 -14.18
N GLN A 181 7.71 6.28 -12.87
CA GLN A 181 8.79 6.71 -11.99
C GLN A 181 9.44 5.53 -11.26
N THR A 182 8.83 4.36 -11.31
CA THR A 182 9.31 3.15 -10.63
C THR A 182 10.24 2.36 -11.54
N PRO A 183 11.49 2.07 -11.14
CA PRO A 183 12.49 1.46 -12.02
C PRO A 183 12.11 0.10 -12.61
N ASN A 184 11.43 -0.75 -11.82
CA ASN A 184 10.96 -2.07 -12.24
C ASN A 184 9.47 -2.19 -11.92
N ALA A 185 8.62 -1.90 -12.89
CA ALA A 185 7.18 -1.80 -12.68
C ALA A 185 6.36 -2.60 -13.71
N ARG A 186 5.31 -3.26 -13.21
CA ARG A 186 4.22 -3.82 -14.00
C ARG A 186 2.92 -3.13 -13.61
N LEU A 187 2.05 -2.88 -14.59
CA LEU A 187 0.73 -2.32 -14.35
C LEU A 187 -0.34 -3.32 -14.80
N VAL A 188 -1.30 -3.59 -13.91
CA VAL A 188 -2.53 -4.32 -14.16
C VAL A 188 -3.68 -3.32 -14.00
N VAL A 189 -4.53 -3.25 -15.03
CA VAL A 189 -5.69 -2.34 -15.03
C VAL A 189 -6.94 -3.18 -15.12
N GLU A 190 -7.83 -3.01 -14.14
CA GLU A 190 -9.14 -3.65 -14.13
C GLU A 190 -10.17 -2.74 -14.82
N PRO A 191 -10.63 -3.07 -16.04
CA PRO A 191 -11.33 -2.10 -16.90
C PRO A 191 -12.67 -1.60 -16.33
N ALA A 192 -13.37 -2.43 -15.55
CA ALA A 192 -14.69 -2.10 -15.03
C ALA A 192 -14.68 -1.53 -13.62
N LEU A 193 -13.59 -1.69 -12.87
CA LEU A 193 -13.60 -1.48 -11.43
C LEU A 193 -13.28 -0.04 -11.02
N GLY A 194 -13.94 0.42 -9.96
CA GLY A 194 -13.59 1.60 -9.17
C GLY A 194 -12.71 1.24 -7.97
N HIS A 195 -12.51 2.19 -7.05
CA HIS A 195 -11.63 2.00 -5.90
C HIS A 195 -12.15 0.91 -4.96
N GLU A 196 -13.41 1.04 -4.53
CA GLU A 196 -14.03 0.16 -3.53
C GLU A 196 -14.22 -1.24 -4.11
N SER A 197 -14.82 -1.31 -5.31
CA SER A 197 -15.04 -2.58 -6.00
C SER A 197 -13.74 -3.33 -6.24
N LEU A 198 -12.62 -2.63 -6.50
CA LEU A 198 -11.32 -3.28 -6.62
C LEU A 198 -10.85 -3.84 -5.28
N ILE A 199 -10.81 -3.02 -4.22
CA ILE A 199 -10.23 -3.45 -2.93
C ILE A 199 -11.10 -4.47 -2.17
N THR A 200 -12.38 -4.60 -2.52
CA THR A 200 -13.29 -5.61 -1.94
C THR A 200 -13.48 -6.85 -2.81
N ASP A 201 -13.07 -6.82 -4.09
CA ASP A 201 -13.15 -7.99 -4.97
C ASP A 201 -11.99 -8.94 -4.67
N THR A 202 -12.24 -9.81 -3.70
CA THR A 202 -11.25 -10.77 -3.21
C THR A 202 -10.91 -11.82 -4.25
N GLU A 203 -11.85 -12.25 -5.10
CA GLU A 203 -11.57 -13.26 -6.11
C GLU A 203 -10.63 -12.72 -7.18
N LEU A 204 -10.97 -11.55 -7.73
CA LEU A 204 -10.14 -10.90 -8.75
C LEU A 204 -8.77 -10.57 -8.19
N LEU A 205 -8.70 -9.90 -7.03
CA LEU A 205 -7.41 -9.53 -6.47
C LEU A 205 -6.55 -10.73 -6.13
N CYS A 206 -7.15 -11.82 -5.67
CA CYS A 206 -6.36 -13.03 -5.41
C CYS A 206 -5.95 -13.75 -6.69
N SER A 207 -6.76 -13.71 -7.74
CA SER A 207 -6.36 -14.19 -9.07
C SER A 207 -5.17 -13.39 -9.61
N VAL A 208 -5.20 -12.06 -9.46
CA VAL A 208 -4.11 -11.16 -9.84
C VAL A 208 -2.88 -11.49 -9.01
N VAL A 209 -2.95 -11.46 -7.68
CA VAL A 209 -1.82 -11.80 -6.80
C VAL A 209 -1.26 -13.19 -7.12
N ALA A 210 -2.10 -14.21 -7.27
CA ALA A 210 -1.64 -15.56 -7.59
C ALA A 210 -0.91 -15.62 -8.95
N SER A 211 -1.46 -14.99 -9.99
CA SER A 211 -0.83 -14.96 -11.32
C SER A 211 0.55 -14.28 -11.30
N LEU A 212 0.71 -13.26 -10.46
CA LEU A 212 1.96 -12.51 -10.32
C LEU A 212 3.03 -13.31 -9.55
N LEU A 213 2.61 -14.18 -8.64
CA LEU A 213 3.48 -15.05 -7.85
C LEU A 213 3.87 -16.33 -8.61
N ASP A 214 3.02 -16.84 -9.50
CA ASP A 214 3.36 -18.00 -10.35
C ASP A 214 4.47 -17.67 -11.38
N ASP A 215 4.71 -16.37 -11.68
CA ASP A 215 5.87 -15.92 -12.46
C ASP A 215 7.21 -16.14 -11.71
N HIS A 216 7.21 -16.23 -10.37
CA HIS A 216 8.42 -16.47 -9.56
C HIS A 216 8.83 -17.95 -9.50
N THR A 217 7.91 -18.90 -9.68
CA THR A 217 8.22 -20.34 -9.64
C THR A 217 8.75 -20.89 -10.96
N ARG A 218 8.71 -20.12 -12.05
CA ARG A 218 9.20 -20.52 -13.38
C ARG A 218 10.61 -20.02 -13.71
N GLN A 219 11.23 -19.21 -12.87
CA GLN A 219 12.66 -18.90 -12.99
C GLN A 219 13.43 -19.80 -12.03
N PRO A 220 14.21 -20.78 -12.51
CA PRO A 220 15.09 -21.53 -11.63
C PRO A 220 16.15 -20.60 -11.06
N LEU A 221 16.47 -20.81 -9.77
CA LEU A 221 17.63 -20.24 -9.08
C LEU A 221 18.93 -20.56 -9.85
#